data_AF-A0A553HK86-F1
#
_entry.id   AF-A0A553HK86-F1
#
_cell.length_a   1.000
_cell.length_b   1.000
_cell.length_c   1.000
_cell.angle_alpha   90.00
_cell.angle_beta   90.00
_cell.angle_gamma   90.00
#
_symmetry.space_group_name_H-M   'P 1'
#
loop_
_entity.id
_entity.type
_entity.pdbx_description
1 polymer ?
#
loop_
_entity_poly.entity_id
_entity_poly.type
_entity_poly.pdbx_seq_one_letter_code
_entity_poly.pdbx_strand_id
1 'polypeptide(L)'
;MPESWRLAKEADLDKEKLTDALNQSEGIGDEIFKVITALKSELKAVLVELEEARTKVVANNTKFLAQLNKLPQNDERKTIRDWAKAD
;
A
#
# COMPACT_ATOMS: atom_id res chain seq x y z
N MET A 1 -7.38 10.61 59.68
CA MET A 1 -8.03 9.61 58.81
C MET A 1 -7.32 8.28 59.06
N PRO A 2 -8.01 7.14 59.25
CA PRO A 2 -7.33 5.87 59.50
C PRO A 2 -6.59 5.39 58.25
N GLU A 3 -5.45 4.74 58.43
CA GLU A 3 -4.54 4.34 57.34
C GLU A 3 -5.20 3.45 56.28
N SER A 4 -6.14 2.59 56.70
CA SER A 4 -6.93 1.73 55.80
C SER A 4 -7.77 2.53 54.78
N TRP A 5 -8.28 3.69 55.15
CA TRP A 5 -9.05 4.56 54.26
C TRP A 5 -8.15 5.29 53.25
N ARG A 6 -6.91 5.58 53.65
CA ARG A 6 -5.92 6.18 52.75
C ARG A 6 -5.48 5.20 51.67
N LEU A 7 -5.16 3.96 52.06
CA LEU A 7 -4.78 2.89 51.14
C LEU A 7 -5.92 2.53 50.16
N ALA A 8 -7.17 2.49 50.63
CA ALA A 8 -8.32 2.26 49.76
C ALA A 8 -8.47 3.37 48.70
N LYS A 9 -8.32 4.64 49.10
CA LYS A 9 -8.41 5.77 48.18
C LYS A 9 -7.27 5.78 47.15
N GLU A 10 -6.05 5.45 47.57
CA GLU A 10 -4.90 5.32 46.67
C GLU A 10 -5.13 4.19 45.64
N ALA A 11 -5.66 3.04 46.07
CA ALA A 11 -5.98 1.93 45.17
C ALA A 11 -7.08 2.28 44.15
N ASP A 12 -8.11 3.02 44.57
CA ASP A 12 -9.18 3.47 43.66
C ASP A 12 -8.64 4.46 42.61
N LEU A 13 -7.78 5.40 43.00
CA LEU A 13 -7.12 6.33 42.07
C LEU A 13 -6.22 5.61 41.07
N ASP A 14 -5.49 4.59 41.52
CA ASP A 14 -4.63 3.81 40.62
C ASP A 14 -5.46 2.94 39.66
N LYS A 15 -6.59 2.40 40.11
CA LYS A 15 -7.55 1.71 39.25
C LYS A 15 -8.14 2.62 38.18
N GLU A 16 -8.51 3.84 38.54
CA GLU A 16 -9.02 4.85 37.60
C GLU A 16 -7.97 5.17 36.53
N LYS A 17 -6.73 5.48 36.94
CA LYS A 17 -5.62 5.75 36.01
C LYS A 17 -5.34 4.57 35.06
N LEU A 18 -5.37 3.34 35.56
CA LEU A 18 -5.17 2.15 34.74
C LEU A 18 -6.30 1.95 33.74
N THR A 19 -7.54 2.25 34.14
CA THR A 19 -8.71 2.19 33.25
C THR A 19 -8.62 3.24 32.15
N ASP A 20 -8.24 4.46 32.49
CA ASP A 20 -8.04 5.53 31.50
C ASP A 20 -6.91 5.21 30.52
N ALA A 21 -5.78 4.68 31.02
CA ALA A 21 -4.67 4.25 30.17
C ALA A 21 -5.07 3.10 29.24
N LEU A 22 -5.89 2.16 29.71
CA LEU A 22 -6.41 1.07 28.89
C LEU A 22 -7.32 1.61 27.78
N ASN A 23 -8.28 2.47 28.13
CA ASN A 23 -9.19 3.10 27.16
C ASN A 23 -8.43 3.90 26.10
N GLN A 24 -7.39 4.63 26.50
CA GLN A 24 -6.52 5.35 25.56
C GLN A 24 -5.79 4.39 24.62
N SER A 25 -5.24 3.30 25.16
CA SER A 25 -4.54 2.29 24.36
C SER A 25 -5.48 1.59 23.37
N GLU A 26 -6.71 1.30 23.77
CA GLU A 26 -7.74 0.74 22.88
C GLU A 26 -8.08 1.70 21.74
N GLY A 27 -8.29 2.99 22.05
CA GLY A 27 -8.54 4.02 21.04
C GLY A 27 -7.40 4.14 20.02
N ILE A 28 -6.15 4.12 20.49
CA ILE A 28 -4.96 4.10 19.60
C ILE A 28 -4.94 2.84 18.74
N GLY A 29 -5.26 1.68 19.33
CA GLY A 29 -5.37 0.41 18.60
C GLY A 29 -6.38 0.50 17.45
N ASP A 30 -7.58 1.01 17.72
CA ASP A 30 -8.63 1.19 16.72
C ASP A 30 -8.23 2.14 15.59
N GLU A 31 -7.53 3.23 15.91
CA GLU A 31 -6.99 4.16 14.91
C GLU A 31 -5.94 3.49 14.03
N ILE A 32 -5.01 2.73 14.63
CA ILE A 32 -4.01 1.95 13.88
C ILE A 32 -4.69 0.95 12.95
N PHE A 33 -5.71 0.23 13.42
CA PHE A 33 -6.44 -0.73 12.58
C PHE A 33 -7.15 -0.05 11.40
N LYS A 34 -7.75 1.14 11.61
CA LYS A 34 -8.35 1.94 10.53
C LYS A 34 -7.30 2.34 9.50
N VAL A 35 -6.15 2.86 9.94
CA VAL A 35 -5.05 3.27 9.06
C VAL A 35 -4.49 2.08 8.27
N ILE A 36 -4.23 0.94 8.93
CA ILE A 36 -3.76 -0.28 8.25
C ILE A 36 -4.77 -0.74 7.19
N THR A 37 -6.07 -0.67 7.49
CA THR A 37 -7.12 -1.08 6.54
C THR A 37 -7.17 -0.14 5.34
N ALA A 38 -7.06 1.17 5.55
CA ALA A 38 -6.99 2.16 4.48
C ALA A 38 -5.76 1.93 3.58
N LEU A 39 -4.58 1.78 4.17
CA LEU A 39 -3.32 1.53 3.45
C LEU A 39 -3.39 0.24 2.62
N LYS A 40 -3.99 -0.83 3.15
CA LYS A 40 -4.21 -2.07 2.39
C LYS A 40 -5.12 -1.85 1.17
N SER A 41 -6.16 -1.04 1.32
CA SER A 41 -7.06 -0.70 0.22
C SER A 41 -6.35 0.12 -0.86
N GLU A 42 -5.59 1.13 -0.46
CA GLU A 42 -4.81 1.97 -1.36
C GLU A 42 -3.73 1.16 -2.11
N LEU A 43 -2.99 0.31 -1.40
CA LEU A 43 -2.00 -0.58 -2.03
C LEU A 43 -2.64 -1.49 -3.07
N LYS A 44 -3.83 -2.04 -2.77
CA LYS A 44 -4.56 -2.88 -3.72
C LYS A 44 -4.97 -2.09 -4.97
N ALA A 45 -5.42 -0.85 -4.82
CA ALA A 45 -5.77 0.01 -5.95
C ALA A 45 -4.55 0.28 -6.84
N VAL A 46 -3.41 0.66 -6.24
CA VAL A 46 -2.16 0.92 -6.97
C VAL A 46 -1.67 -0.33 -7.71
N LEU A 47 -1.79 -1.52 -7.12
CA LEU A 47 -1.43 -2.77 -7.79
C LEU A 47 -2.30 -3.06 -9.01
N VAL A 48 -3.59 -2.74 -8.96
CA VAL A 48 -4.49 -2.87 -10.11
C VAL A 48 -4.10 -1.89 -11.21
N GLU A 49 -3.86 -0.62 -10.87
CA GLU A 49 -3.42 0.40 -11.83
C GLU A 49 -2.09 0.03 -12.50
N LEU A 50 -1.16 -0.55 -11.74
CA LEU A 50 0.13 -1.01 -12.25
C LEU A 50 -0.05 -2.17 -13.26
N GLU A 51 -0.90 -3.14 -12.96
CA GLU A 51 -1.16 -4.26 -13.86
C GLU A 51 -1.89 -3.80 -15.13
N GLU A 52 -2.80 -2.84 -15.03
CA GLU A 52 -3.44 -2.21 -16.19
C GLU A 52 -2.43 -1.47 -17.06
N ALA A 53 -1.54 -0.68 -16.45
CA ALA A 53 -0.49 0.04 -17.16
C ALA A 53 0.47 -0.93 -17.86
N ARG A 54 0.90 -1.99 -17.15
CA ARG A 54 1.73 -3.06 -17.70
C ARG A 54 1.05 -3.73 -18.89
N THR A 55 -0.23 -4.08 -18.76
CA THR A 55 -1.03 -4.69 -19.83
C THR A 55 -1.09 -3.77 -21.07
N LYS A 56 -1.33 -2.47 -20.87
CA LYS A 56 -1.34 -1.48 -21.96
C LYS A 56 0.02 -1.39 -22.65
N VAL A 57 1.11 -1.36 -21.91
CA VAL A 57 2.48 -1.33 -22.47
C VAL A 57 2.76 -2.58 -23.30
N VAL A 58 2.44 -3.77 -22.79
CA VAL A 58 2.62 -5.03 -23.51
C VAL A 58 1.79 -5.06 -24.79
N ALA A 59 0.53 -4.63 -24.73
CA ALA A 59 -0.34 -4.55 -25.90
C ALA A 59 0.18 -3.55 -26.96
N ASN A 60 0.67 -2.39 -26.53
CA ASN A 60 1.27 -1.39 -27.41
C ASN A 60 2.55 -1.92 -28.07
N ASN A 61 3.43 -2.57 -27.30
CA ASN A 61 4.64 -3.18 -27.85
C ASN A 61 4.30 -4.28 -28.87
N THR A 62 3.30 -5.11 -28.58
CA THR A 62 2.83 -6.16 -29.50
C THR A 62 2.31 -5.56 -30.81
N LYS A 63 1.51 -4.49 -30.74
CA LYS A 63 1.02 -3.77 -31.93
C LYS A 63 2.16 -3.14 -32.72
N PHE A 64 3.11 -2.52 -32.04
CA PHE A 64 4.29 -1.93 -32.66
C PHE A 64 5.12 -2.97 -33.41
N LEU A 65 5.42 -4.11 -32.78
CA LEU A 65 6.13 -5.23 -33.41
C LEU A 65 5.36 -5.80 -34.61
N ALA A 66 4.03 -5.91 -34.51
CA ALA A 66 3.18 -6.35 -35.62
C ALA A 66 3.22 -5.37 -36.81
N GLN A 67 3.23 -4.06 -36.55
CA GLN A 67 3.36 -3.02 -37.58
C GLN A 67 4.75 -3.02 -38.21
N LEU A 68 5.81 -3.08 -37.40
CA LEU A 68 7.18 -3.27 -37.87
C LEU A 68 7.30 -4.50 -38.77
N ASN A 69 6.57 -5.56 -38.47
CA ASN A 69 6.63 -6.78 -39.27
C ASN A 69 6.02 -6.66 -40.67
N LYS A 70 5.12 -5.69 -40.86
CA LYS A 70 4.48 -5.40 -42.16
C LYS A 70 5.31 -4.49 -43.07
N LEU A 71 6.31 -3.79 -42.53
CA LEU A 71 7.18 -2.93 -43.32
C LEU A 71 8.12 -3.75 -44.21
N PRO A 72 8.57 -3.25 -45.37
CA PRO A 72 9.60 -3.89 -46.19
C PRO A 72 10.84 -4.24 -45.36
N GLN A 73 11.51 -5.35 -45.66
CA GLN A 73 12.80 -5.70 -45.05
C GLN A 73 13.89 -4.78 -45.62
N ASN A 74 13.99 -3.56 -45.11
CA ASN A 74 15.07 -2.62 -45.40
C ASN A 74 15.97 -2.42 -44.17
N ASP A 75 17.12 -1.78 -44.36
CA ASP A 75 18.08 -1.53 -43.28
C ASP A 75 17.46 -0.73 -42.12
N GLU A 76 16.58 0.22 -42.41
CA GLU A 76 15.86 1.01 -41.40
C GLU A 76 14.97 0.15 -40.49
N ARG A 77 14.21 -0.80 -41.05
CA ARG A 77 13.40 -1.73 -40.25
C ARG A 77 14.29 -2.58 -39.34
N LYS A 78 15.47 -2.97 -39.81
CA LYS A 78 16.45 -3.74 -39.02
C LYS A 78 17.00 -2.89 -37.88
N THR A 79 17.41 -1.66 -38.14
CA THR A 79 17.88 -0.71 -37.12
C THR A 79 16.81 -0.43 -36.06
N ILE A 80 15.56 -0.18 -36.44
CA ILE A 80 14.46 0.08 -35.49
C ILE A 80 14.17 -1.16 -34.64
N ARG A 81 14.22 -2.37 -35.23
CA ARG A 81 14.03 -3.62 -34.50
C ARG A 81 15.18 -3.89 -33.52
N ASP A 82 16.41 -3.62 -33.91
CA ASP A 82 17.60 -3.85 -33.08
C ASP A 82 17.63 -2.84 -31.91
N TRP A 83 17.22 -1.58 -32.15
CA TRP A 83 16.99 -0.59 -31.09
C TRP A 83 15.90 -1.06 -30.11
N ALA A 84 14.77 -1.59 -30.60
CA ALA A 84 13.67 -2.06 -29.76
C ALA A 84 13.97 -3.34 -28.95
N LYS A 85 15.12 -3.99 -29.18
CA LYS A 85 15.59 -5.18 -28.44
C LYS A 85 16.74 -4.90 -27.47
N ALA A 86 17.25 -3.65 -27.44
CA ALA A 86 18.45 -3.29 -26.69
C ALA A 86 18.18 -2.93 -25.22
N ASP A 87 16.91 -2.87 -24.79
CA ASP A 87 16.45 -2.72 -23.40
C ASP A 87 15.92 -4.06 -22.84
#